data_AF-A0A2E0X830-F1
#
_entry.id   AF-A0A2E0X830-F1
#
_cell.length_a   1.000
_cell.length_b   1.000
_cell.length_c   1.000
_cell.angle_alpha   90.00
_cell.angle_beta   90.00
_cell.angle_gamma   90.00
#
_symmetry.space_group_name_H-M   'P 1'
#
loop_
_entity.id
_entity.type
_entity.pdbx_description
1 polymer ?
#
loop_
_entity_poly.entity_id
_entity_poly.type
_entity_poly.pdbx_seq_one_letter_code
_entity_poly.pdbx_strand_id
1 'polypeptide(L)'
;MRQFFLVLLIAGCGGPTAVEPQSVSIPVDSVWGFRIPRTQELEKLLKDDESTTLLQPLLRHIRKTWDDDPGLAFQGAGRVVLQQFFRHEFEDYERAPLVEGRPISVVFYTQFLGGYLELVDLQRTGFEVVVTYRFIPHETADASQHIAIIPLGKLPKGKYPVVFSRAPVEKKLLDAGHREPPAEWEKRVTAPFVFSVNEAT
;
A
#
# COMPACT_ATOMS: atom_id res chain seq x y z
N MET A 1 39.08 -15.31 62.00
CA MET A 1 37.94 -15.11 61.08
C MET A 1 38.52 -14.80 59.70
N ARG A 2 38.37 -15.71 58.72
CA ARG A 2 38.87 -15.52 57.34
C ARG A 2 37.71 -15.05 56.46
N GLN A 3 37.78 -13.82 55.95
CA GLN A 3 36.87 -13.31 54.92
C GLN A 3 37.24 -13.93 53.57
N PHE A 4 36.30 -14.67 52.97
CA PHE A 4 36.38 -15.09 51.58
C PHE A 4 35.78 -13.99 50.70
N PHE A 5 36.59 -13.39 49.83
CA PHE A 5 36.12 -12.54 48.74
C PHE A 5 35.71 -13.44 47.56
N LEU A 6 34.41 -13.49 47.29
CA LEU A 6 33.86 -14.12 46.09
C LEU A 6 33.92 -13.10 44.94
N VAL A 7 34.81 -13.32 43.98
CA VAL A 7 34.88 -12.54 42.74
C VAL A 7 33.92 -13.18 41.73
N LEU A 8 32.79 -12.49 41.46
CA LEU A 8 31.84 -12.88 40.43
C LEU A 8 32.33 -12.34 39.07
N LEU A 9 32.87 -13.23 38.24
CA LEU A 9 33.15 -12.96 36.83
C LEU A 9 31.82 -12.98 36.06
N ILE A 10 31.29 -11.80 35.75
CA ILE A 10 30.14 -11.66 34.85
C ILE A 10 30.68 -11.81 33.43
N ALA A 11 30.55 -13.00 32.86
CA ALA A 11 30.74 -13.21 31.43
C ALA A 11 29.68 -12.42 30.68
N GLY A 12 30.08 -11.33 30.01
CA GLY A 12 29.21 -10.53 29.17
C GLY A 12 28.77 -11.34 27.97
N CYS A 13 27.62 -12.01 28.06
CA CYS A 13 26.90 -12.51 26.90
C CYS A 13 26.53 -11.31 26.03
N GLY A 14 27.32 -11.06 24.99
CA GLY A 14 26.97 -10.14 23.92
C GLY A 14 25.72 -10.67 23.22
N GLY A 15 24.56 -10.25 23.71
CA GLY A 15 23.29 -10.51 23.04
C GLY A 15 23.34 -9.93 21.62
N PRO A 16 22.68 -10.58 20.65
CA PRO A 16 22.57 -10.01 19.31
C PRO A 16 22.01 -8.59 19.45
N THR A 17 22.79 -7.60 19.04
CA THR A 17 22.34 -6.21 18.97
C THR A 17 21.10 -6.18 18.11
N ALA A 18 19.94 -5.92 18.72
CA ALA A 18 18.69 -5.76 18.01
C ALA A 18 18.89 -4.63 17.00
N VAL A 19 18.92 -4.99 15.72
CA VAL A 19 18.97 -4.01 14.63
C VAL A 19 17.65 -3.28 14.67
N GLU A 20 17.67 -1.99 15.01
CA GLU A 20 16.46 -1.17 14.97
C GLU A 20 15.84 -1.25 13.57
N PRO A 21 14.52 -1.47 13.46
CA PRO A 21 13.86 -1.59 12.17
C PRO A 21 14.04 -0.29 11.40
N GLN A 22 14.76 -0.36 10.27
CA GLN A 22 14.97 0.78 9.40
C GLN A 22 13.62 1.24 8.83
N SER A 23 13.29 2.51 9.07
CA SER A 23 12.15 3.17 8.44
C SER A 23 12.56 3.77 7.10
N VAL A 24 11.76 3.53 6.07
CA VAL A 24 11.94 4.03 4.71
C VAL A 24 10.65 4.74 4.30
N SER A 25 10.74 6.05 4.04
CA SER A 25 9.65 6.81 3.44
C SER A 25 9.63 6.57 1.93
N ILE A 26 8.44 6.30 1.39
CA ILE A 26 8.20 6.12 -0.04
C ILE A 26 7.58 7.42 -0.56
N PRO A 27 8.21 8.13 -1.51
CA PRO A 27 7.66 9.37 -2.03
C PRO A 27 6.29 9.16 -2.69
N VAL A 28 5.28 9.94 -2.31
CA VAL A 28 3.93 9.84 -2.89
C VAL A 28 3.93 10.11 -4.40
N ASP A 29 4.81 10.99 -4.86
CA ASP A 29 5.00 11.28 -6.29
C ASP A 29 5.70 10.15 -7.07
N SER A 30 6.14 9.09 -6.40
CA SER A 30 6.62 7.84 -7.03
C SER A 30 5.50 6.83 -7.31
N VAL A 31 4.30 7.04 -6.76
CA VAL A 31 3.13 6.18 -6.93
C VAL A 31 2.45 6.46 -8.26
N TRP A 32 1.95 5.42 -8.92
CA TRP A 32 1.08 5.57 -10.09
C TRP A 32 -0.39 5.46 -9.68
N GLY A 33 -1.13 6.56 -9.70
CA GLY A 33 -2.51 6.64 -9.24
C GLY A 33 -3.49 7.07 -10.33
N PHE A 34 -4.66 6.43 -10.38
CA PHE A 34 -5.81 6.85 -11.17
C PHE A 34 -6.67 7.80 -10.35
N ARG A 35 -6.71 9.08 -10.74
CA ARG A 35 -7.46 10.14 -10.06
C ARG A 35 -7.08 10.32 -8.59
N ILE A 36 -5.80 10.12 -8.25
CA ILE A 36 -5.27 10.37 -6.90
C ILE A 36 -4.37 11.61 -6.99
N PRO A 37 -4.63 12.68 -6.23
CA PRO A 37 -3.76 13.84 -6.22
C PRO A 37 -2.33 13.50 -5.78
N ARG A 38 -1.35 14.25 -6.30
CA ARG A 38 0.09 14.16 -5.96
C ARG A 38 0.78 12.85 -6.36
N THR A 39 0.11 11.96 -7.08
CA THR A 39 0.70 10.76 -7.69
C THR A 39 0.99 10.99 -9.17
N GLN A 40 1.77 10.10 -9.78
CA GLN A 40 1.86 10.02 -11.24
C GLN A 40 0.53 9.49 -11.81
N GLU A 41 0.12 10.01 -12.95
CA GLU A 41 -1.12 9.56 -13.62
C GLU A 41 -0.95 8.13 -14.13
N LEU A 42 -1.76 7.20 -13.61
CA LEU A 42 -1.73 5.78 -14.00
C LEU A 42 -1.95 5.61 -15.51
N GLU A 43 -2.74 6.47 -16.13
CA GLU A 43 -3.02 6.48 -17.57
C GLU A 43 -1.76 6.64 -18.42
N LYS A 44 -0.70 7.30 -17.92
CA LYS A 44 0.58 7.45 -18.63
C LYS A 44 1.35 6.14 -18.77
N LEU A 45 0.98 5.09 -18.03
CA LEU A 45 1.53 3.74 -18.22
C LEU A 45 0.93 3.01 -19.42
N LEU A 46 -0.17 3.50 -19.96
CA LEU A 46 -0.98 2.84 -20.97
C LEU A 46 -0.73 3.50 -22.33
N LYS A 47 -0.78 2.69 -23.39
CA LYS A 47 -0.92 3.22 -24.75
C LYS A 47 -2.36 3.74 -24.94
N ASP A 48 -2.58 4.60 -25.94
CA ASP A 48 -3.87 5.29 -26.15
C ASP A 48 -5.08 4.33 -26.21
N ASP A 49 -4.90 3.12 -26.75
CA ASP A 49 -5.91 2.07 -26.86
C ASP A 49 -6.02 1.18 -25.61
N GLU A 50 -5.04 1.22 -24.71
CA GLU A 50 -4.98 0.36 -23.52
C GLU A 50 -5.81 0.91 -22.34
N SER A 51 -6.07 2.21 -22.29
CA SER A 51 -6.89 2.79 -21.22
C SER A 51 -8.32 2.23 -21.22
N THR A 52 -8.90 2.03 -22.41
CA THR A 52 -10.24 1.47 -22.58
C THR A 52 -10.29 -0.04 -22.43
N THR A 53 -9.20 -0.74 -22.68
CA THR A 53 -9.14 -2.21 -22.68
C THR A 53 -8.59 -2.81 -21.38
N LEU A 54 -7.78 -2.08 -20.62
CA LEU A 54 -7.24 -2.54 -19.33
C LEU A 54 -7.89 -1.84 -18.14
N LEU A 55 -7.81 -0.52 -18.08
CA LEU A 55 -8.17 0.23 -16.86
C LEU A 55 -9.68 0.29 -16.64
N GLN A 56 -10.47 0.56 -17.68
CA GLN A 56 -11.93 0.67 -17.56
C GLN A 56 -12.61 -0.65 -17.13
N PRO A 57 -12.26 -1.83 -17.71
CA PRO A 57 -12.78 -3.08 -17.20
C PRO A 57 -12.38 -3.32 -15.75
N LEU A 58 -11.11 -3.08 -15.40
CA LEU A 58 -10.59 -3.26 -14.05
C LEU A 58 -11.37 -2.47 -13.00
N LEU A 59 -11.60 -1.17 -13.24
CA LEU A 59 -12.43 -0.32 -12.37
C LEU A 59 -13.84 -0.91 -12.19
N ARG A 60 -14.47 -1.36 -13.29
CA ARG A 60 -15.79 -1.99 -13.27
C ARG A 60 -15.82 -3.31 -12.51
N HIS A 61 -14.74 -4.07 -12.52
CA HIS A 61 -14.64 -5.37 -11.86
C HIS A 61 -14.37 -5.24 -10.36
N ILE A 62 -13.46 -4.37 -9.94
CA ILE A 62 -13.21 -4.06 -8.52
C ILE A 62 -14.51 -3.71 -7.78
N ARG A 63 -15.47 -3.08 -8.48
CA ARG A 63 -16.80 -2.79 -7.95
C ARG A 63 -17.58 -4.05 -7.53
N LYS A 64 -17.32 -5.21 -8.14
CA LYS A 64 -18.07 -6.46 -7.98
C LYS A 64 -17.42 -7.46 -7.03
N THR A 65 -16.08 -7.52 -6.99
CA THR A 65 -15.31 -8.56 -6.28
C THR A 65 -14.60 -8.06 -5.03
N TRP A 66 -14.97 -6.88 -4.55
CA TRP A 66 -14.31 -6.19 -3.45
C TRP A 66 -14.15 -7.03 -2.16
N ASP A 67 -15.13 -7.85 -1.83
CA ASP A 67 -15.13 -8.61 -0.58
C ASP A 67 -14.24 -9.87 -0.64
N ASP A 68 -13.74 -10.23 -1.83
CA ASP A 68 -13.06 -11.50 -2.07
C ASP A 68 -11.53 -11.43 -1.85
N ASP A 69 -10.91 -10.26 -2.06
CA ASP A 69 -9.47 -10.07 -1.84
C ASP A 69 -9.20 -8.79 -1.02
N PRO A 70 -8.64 -8.91 0.20
CA PRO A 70 -8.36 -7.75 1.05
C PRO A 70 -7.27 -6.84 0.46
N GLY A 71 -6.42 -7.33 -0.45
CA GLY A 71 -5.41 -6.51 -1.12
C GLY A 71 -4.29 -7.34 -1.77
N LEU A 72 -3.59 -6.71 -2.73
CA LEU A 72 -2.71 -7.42 -3.65
C LEU A 72 -1.30 -6.85 -3.66
N ALA A 73 -0.32 -7.76 -3.77
CA ALA A 73 1.08 -7.43 -4.03
C ALA A 73 1.58 -8.24 -5.25
N PHE A 74 2.40 -7.59 -6.08
CA PHE A 74 2.91 -8.16 -7.33
C PHE A 74 4.40 -7.92 -7.48
N GLN A 75 5.06 -8.81 -8.22
CA GLN A 75 6.45 -8.63 -8.62
C GLN A 75 6.51 -7.65 -9.78
N GLY A 76 7.20 -6.52 -9.60
CA GLY A 76 7.45 -5.50 -10.61
C GLY A 76 7.08 -4.10 -10.13
N ALA A 77 6.96 -3.18 -11.09
CA ALA A 77 6.49 -1.82 -10.90
C ALA A 77 5.72 -1.32 -12.13
N GLY A 78 4.94 -0.26 -11.96
CA GLY A 78 4.26 0.44 -13.05
C GLY A 78 3.40 -0.49 -13.92
N ARG A 79 3.56 -0.39 -15.25
CA ARG A 79 2.72 -1.10 -16.23
C ARG A 79 2.73 -2.62 -16.05
N VAL A 80 3.87 -3.19 -15.67
CA VAL A 80 4.00 -4.65 -15.45
C VAL A 80 3.04 -5.11 -14.35
N VAL A 81 2.92 -4.33 -13.27
CA VAL A 81 2.01 -4.64 -12.16
C VAL A 81 0.56 -4.41 -12.58
N LEU A 82 0.27 -3.35 -13.34
CA LEU A 82 -1.08 -3.11 -13.86
C LEU A 82 -1.57 -4.27 -14.73
N GLN A 83 -0.70 -4.82 -15.60
CA GLN A 83 -1.02 -5.99 -16.42
C GLN A 83 -1.22 -7.24 -15.57
N GLN A 84 -0.35 -7.51 -14.60
CA GLN A 84 -0.53 -8.66 -13.70
C GLN A 84 -1.82 -8.56 -12.89
N PHE A 85 -2.16 -7.36 -12.42
CA PHE A 85 -3.41 -7.12 -11.70
C PHE A 85 -4.62 -7.36 -12.61
N PHE A 86 -4.60 -6.84 -13.84
CA PHE A 86 -5.65 -7.13 -14.81
C PHE A 86 -5.80 -8.63 -15.07
N ARG A 87 -4.70 -9.34 -15.33
CA ARG A 87 -4.74 -10.79 -15.56
C ARG A 87 -5.27 -11.54 -14.34
N HIS A 88 -4.91 -11.12 -13.13
CA HIS A 88 -5.44 -11.71 -11.90
C HIS A 88 -6.96 -11.61 -11.78
N GLU A 89 -7.54 -10.46 -12.16
CA GLU A 89 -8.99 -10.22 -12.05
C GLU A 89 -9.81 -10.85 -13.19
N PHE A 90 -9.22 -11.06 -14.36
CA PHE A 90 -9.96 -11.44 -15.58
C PHE A 90 -9.53 -12.74 -16.25
N GLU A 91 -8.34 -13.26 -15.91
CA GLU A 91 -7.82 -14.50 -16.45
C GLU A 91 -7.64 -15.52 -15.31
N ASP A 92 -7.55 -16.81 -15.65
CA ASP A 92 -7.11 -17.84 -14.72
C ASP A 92 -5.58 -17.71 -14.51
N TYR A 93 -5.19 -16.60 -13.87
CA TYR A 93 -3.82 -16.20 -13.66
C TYR A 93 -3.39 -16.49 -12.22
N GLU A 94 -2.60 -17.55 -12.07
CA GLU A 94 -1.92 -17.85 -10.82
C GLU A 94 -0.76 -16.86 -10.63
N ARG A 95 -0.81 -16.10 -9.53
CA ARG A 95 0.21 -15.12 -9.18
C ARG A 95 1.54 -15.82 -8.92
N ALA A 96 2.61 -15.36 -9.59
CA ALA A 96 3.95 -15.82 -9.28
C ALA A 96 4.32 -15.48 -7.81
N PRO A 97 5.04 -16.35 -7.09
CA PRO A 97 5.56 -16.03 -5.77
C PRO A 97 6.43 -14.77 -5.80
N LEU A 98 6.32 -13.93 -4.77
CA LEU A 98 7.19 -12.77 -4.61
C LEU A 98 8.56 -13.24 -4.15
N VAL A 99 9.61 -12.75 -4.79
CA VAL A 99 11.00 -13.17 -4.56
C VAL A 99 11.84 -12.01 -4.06
N GLU A 100 12.69 -12.28 -3.07
CA GLU A 100 13.64 -11.34 -2.49
C GLU A 100 14.55 -10.71 -3.56
N GLY A 101 14.92 -9.44 -3.35
CA GLY A 101 15.84 -8.73 -4.23
C GLY A 101 15.24 -8.26 -5.56
N ARG A 102 13.97 -8.60 -5.85
CA ARG A 102 13.23 -8.11 -7.02
C ARG A 102 12.25 -6.99 -6.62
N PRO A 103 11.97 -6.02 -7.52
CA PRO A 103 11.02 -4.95 -7.21
C PRO A 103 9.62 -5.48 -6.92
N ILE A 104 8.98 -5.04 -5.85
CA ILE A 104 7.61 -5.40 -5.46
C ILE A 104 6.77 -4.13 -5.41
N SER A 105 5.51 -4.23 -5.82
CA SER A 105 4.53 -3.17 -5.63
C SER A 105 3.26 -3.72 -4.99
N VAL A 106 2.61 -2.88 -4.19
CA VAL A 106 1.27 -3.12 -3.64
C VAL A 106 0.25 -2.37 -4.48
N VAL A 107 -0.92 -2.96 -4.68
CA VAL A 107 -2.06 -2.30 -5.30
C VAL A 107 -3.00 -1.80 -4.21
N PHE A 108 -3.25 -0.50 -4.23
CA PHE A 108 -4.25 0.18 -3.43
C PHE A 108 -5.45 0.50 -4.31
N TYR A 109 -6.66 0.29 -3.83
CA TYR A 109 -7.87 0.63 -4.59
C TYR A 109 -9.04 0.96 -3.67
N THR A 110 -10.06 1.59 -4.23
CA THR A 110 -11.30 1.89 -3.51
C THR A 110 -12.51 1.43 -4.30
N GLN A 111 -13.66 1.31 -3.63
CA GLN A 111 -14.95 1.38 -4.32
C GLN A 111 -15.29 2.85 -4.64
N PHE A 112 -16.49 3.09 -5.15
CA PHE A 112 -17.03 4.43 -5.32
C PHE A 112 -17.16 5.15 -3.97
N LEU A 113 -16.49 6.29 -3.87
CA LEU A 113 -16.53 7.20 -2.74
C LEU A 113 -17.23 8.49 -3.16
N GLY A 114 -17.98 9.12 -2.27
CA GLY A 114 -18.58 10.45 -2.51
C GLY A 114 -17.57 11.61 -2.38
N GLY A 115 -16.27 11.31 -2.46
CA GLY A 115 -15.14 12.22 -2.28
C GLY A 115 -13.93 11.70 -3.05
N TYR A 116 -12.92 12.56 -3.25
CA TYR A 116 -11.61 12.11 -3.69
C TYR A 116 -10.87 11.39 -2.55
N LEU A 117 -9.86 10.62 -2.92
CA LEU A 117 -8.86 10.10 -2.01
C LEU A 117 -7.48 10.65 -2.35
N GLU A 118 -6.78 11.15 -1.33
CA GLU A 118 -5.38 11.56 -1.39
C GLU A 118 -4.52 10.57 -0.60
N LEU A 119 -3.36 10.18 -1.14
CA LEU A 119 -2.32 9.52 -0.36
C LEU A 119 -1.49 10.60 0.36
N VAL A 120 -1.46 10.52 1.69
CA VAL A 120 -0.80 11.51 2.54
C VAL A 120 0.65 11.13 2.79
N ASP A 121 0.87 9.87 3.16
CA ASP A 121 2.18 9.34 3.54
C ASP A 121 2.26 7.84 3.28
N LEU A 122 3.46 7.36 3.03
CA LEU A 122 3.77 5.97 2.72
C LEU A 122 5.07 5.62 3.44
N GLN A 123 4.98 4.70 4.39
CA GLN A 123 6.12 4.30 5.20
C GLN A 123 6.28 2.79 5.19
N ARG A 124 7.54 2.35 5.18
CA ARG A 124 7.89 0.97 5.49
C ARG A 124 8.83 0.97 6.69
N THR A 125 8.45 0.32 7.78
CA THR A 125 9.27 0.20 8.99
C THR A 125 9.57 -1.27 9.22
N GLY A 126 10.80 -1.68 8.88
CA GLY A 126 11.16 -3.10 8.84
C GLY A 126 10.30 -3.86 7.82
N PHE A 127 9.40 -4.71 8.33
CA PHE A 127 8.48 -5.54 7.55
C PHE A 127 7.07 -4.96 7.44
N GLU A 128 6.72 -3.92 8.18
CA GLU A 128 5.40 -3.30 8.09
C GLU A 128 5.36 -2.21 7.02
N VAL A 129 4.29 -2.20 6.22
CA VAL A 129 3.98 -1.13 5.26
C VAL A 129 2.73 -0.39 5.74
N VAL A 130 2.84 0.91 5.93
CA VAL A 130 1.73 1.78 6.31
C VAL A 130 1.43 2.74 5.18
N VAL A 131 0.19 2.71 4.70
CA VAL A 131 -0.33 3.61 3.68
C VAL A 131 -1.32 4.54 4.36
N THR A 132 -0.94 5.81 4.53
CA THR A 132 -1.81 6.82 5.11
C THR A 132 -2.55 7.57 4.00
N TYR A 133 -3.87 7.60 4.08
CA TYR A 133 -4.73 8.25 3.10
C TYR A 133 -5.68 9.24 3.75
N ARG A 134 -6.25 10.15 2.95
CA ARG A 134 -7.27 11.10 3.40
C ARG A 134 -8.37 11.21 2.36
N PHE A 135 -9.61 11.30 2.83
CA PHE A 135 -10.72 11.66 1.97
C PHE A 135 -10.80 13.17 1.81
N ILE A 136 -10.93 13.64 0.58
CA ILE A 136 -11.10 15.04 0.23
C ILE A 136 -12.53 15.20 -0.32
N PRO A 137 -13.34 16.13 0.21
CA PRO A 137 -14.70 16.34 -0.28
C PRO A 137 -14.70 16.77 -1.75
N HIS A 138 -15.68 16.29 -2.53
CA HIS A 138 -15.97 16.84 -3.85
C HIS A 138 -16.76 18.14 -3.72
N GLU A 139 -16.57 19.06 -4.67
CA GLU A 139 -17.50 20.18 -4.87
C GLU A 139 -18.76 19.75 -5.63
N THR A 140 -18.68 18.63 -6.36
CA THR A 140 -19.78 18.03 -7.13
C THR A 140 -20.35 16.80 -6.42
N ALA A 141 -21.51 16.32 -6.89
CA ALA A 141 -22.12 15.09 -6.39
C ALA A 141 -21.51 13.81 -7.02
N ASP A 142 -20.31 13.92 -7.59
CA ASP A 142 -19.68 12.82 -8.30
C ASP A 142 -19.11 11.79 -7.33
N ALA A 143 -19.25 10.52 -7.68
CA ALA A 143 -18.56 9.45 -6.98
C ALA A 143 -17.31 9.05 -7.77
N SER A 144 -16.17 8.93 -7.09
CA SER A 144 -14.90 8.52 -7.70
C SER A 144 -14.43 7.18 -7.17
N GLN A 145 -13.73 6.46 -8.05
CA GLN A 145 -13.01 5.23 -7.74
C GLN A 145 -11.53 5.50 -7.97
N HIS A 146 -10.68 4.94 -7.11
CA HIS A 146 -9.24 5.17 -7.13
C HIS A 146 -8.50 3.84 -7.21
N ILE A 147 -7.39 3.84 -7.94
CA ILE A 147 -6.42 2.73 -8.00
C ILE A 147 -5.03 3.36 -7.89
N ALA A 148 -4.13 2.76 -7.12
CA ALA A 148 -2.74 3.15 -7.03
C ALA A 148 -1.82 1.92 -7.07
N ILE A 149 -0.70 2.04 -7.77
CA ILE A 149 0.41 1.08 -7.76
C ILE A 149 1.54 1.72 -6.94
N ILE A 150 1.74 1.19 -5.73
CA ILE A 150 2.67 1.72 -4.74
C ILE A 150 3.98 0.91 -4.82
N PRO A 151 5.09 1.48 -5.34
CA PRO A 151 6.35 0.77 -5.44
C PRO A 151 7.01 0.64 -4.07
N LEU A 152 7.22 -0.60 -3.60
CA LEU A 152 7.93 -0.89 -2.35
C LEU A 152 9.45 -1.08 -2.55
N GLY A 153 9.88 -1.18 -3.81
CA GLY A 153 11.27 -1.46 -4.17
C GLY A 153 11.65 -2.93 -3.95
N LYS A 154 12.93 -3.19 -3.69
CA LYS A 154 13.44 -4.54 -3.43
C LYS A 154 13.34 -4.83 -1.93
N LEU A 155 12.65 -5.91 -1.58
CA LEU A 155 12.38 -6.27 -0.19
C LEU A 155 13.19 -7.52 0.21
N PRO A 156 13.69 -7.61 1.45
CA PRO A 156 14.24 -8.84 1.99
C PRO A 156 13.16 -9.90 2.21
N LYS A 157 13.55 -11.17 2.33
CA LYS A 157 12.61 -12.26 2.64
C LYS A 157 11.89 -12.02 3.98
N GLY A 158 10.59 -12.29 4.02
CA GLY A 158 9.78 -12.04 5.21
C GLY A 158 8.29 -11.87 4.92
N LYS A 159 7.51 -11.70 5.99
CA LYS A 159 6.06 -11.43 5.92
C LYS A 159 5.81 -9.94 6.13
N TYR A 160 5.08 -9.33 5.22
CA TYR A 160 4.82 -7.89 5.22
C TYR A 160 3.35 -7.61 5.47
N PRO A 161 2.95 -7.22 6.69
CA PRO A 161 1.64 -6.62 6.89
C PRO A 161 1.56 -5.26 6.19
N VAL A 162 0.46 -5.05 5.49
CA VAL A 162 0.10 -3.78 4.86
C VAL A 162 -1.11 -3.23 5.60
N VAL A 163 -0.96 -2.04 6.17
CA VAL A 163 -1.99 -1.36 6.95
C VAL A 163 -2.38 -0.07 6.25
N PHE A 164 -3.69 0.15 6.10
CA PHE A 164 -4.25 1.38 5.56
C PHE A 164 -4.80 2.22 6.71
N SER A 165 -4.30 3.44 6.85
CA SER A 165 -4.67 4.34 7.95
C SER A 165 -5.26 5.64 7.41
N ARG A 166 -6.42 6.02 7.92
CA ARG A 166 -7.06 7.29 7.57
C ARG A 166 -6.43 8.44 8.39
N ALA A 167 -5.88 9.43 7.69
CA ALA A 167 -5.52 10.71 8.26
C ALA A 167 -6.78 11.58 8.49
N PRO A 168 -6.76 12.46 9.52
CA PRO A 168 -7.85 13.40 9.76
C PRO A 168 -8.02 14.38 8.59
N VAL A 169 -9.23 14.93 8.43
CA VAL A 169 -9.49 15.99 7.46
C VAL A 169 -8.63 17.20 7.80
N GLU A 170 -8.10 17.87 6.78
CA GLU A 170 -7.28 19.06 7.00
C GLU A 170 -8.10 20.17 7.66
N LYS A 171 -7.51 20.85 8.64
CA LYS A 171 -8.16 21.96 9.35
C LYS A 171 -8.76 23.00 8.39
N LYS A 172 -8.07 23.32 7.30
CA LYS A 172 -8.54 24.28 6.29
C LYS A 172 -9.87 23.87 5.62
N LEU A 173 -10.11 22.56 5.47
CA LEU A 173 -11.36 22.03 4.92
C LEU A 173 -12.49 22.12 5.96
N LEU A 174 -12.18 21.81 7.22
CA LEU A 174 -13.12 21.98 8.33
C LEU A 174 -13.52 23.45 8.51
N ASP A 175 -12.53 24.36 8.44
CA ASP A 175 -12.73 25.82 8.52
C ASP A 175 -13.58 26.34 7.33
N ALA A 176 -13.54 25.65 6.18
CA ALA A 176 -14.40 25.92 5.02
C ALA A 176 -15.81 25.31 5.13
N GLY A 177 -16.14 24.66 6.24
CA GLY A 177 -17.47 24.09 6.51
C GLY A 177 -17.66 22.66 6.00
N HIS A 178 -16.61 22.01 5.50
CA HIS A 178 -16.68 20.59 5.18
C HIS A 178 -16.73 19.75 6.46
N ARG A 179 -17.37 18.58 6.36
CA ARG A 179 -17.50 17.63 7.47
C ARG A 179 -16.54 16.47 7.29
N GLU A 180 -16.20 15.81 8.39
CA GLU A 180 -15.52 14.52 8.35
C GLU A 180 -16.36 13.52 7.54
N PRO A 181 -15.75 12.84 6.56
CA PRO A 181 -16.41 11.75 5.86
C PRO A 181 -16.83 10.66 6.83
N PRO A 182 -17.97 10.02 6.56
CA PRO A 182 -18.55 9.08 7.49
C PRO A 182 -17.72 7.78 7.52
N ALA A 183 -17.68 7.10 8.67
CA ALA A 183 -16.76 5.98 8.91
C ALA A 183 -16.98 4.80 7.94
N GLU A 184 -18.17 4.63 7.36
CA GLU A 184 -18.42 3.59 6.37
C GLU A 184 -17.63 3.75 5.07
N TRP A 185 -17.07 4.93 4.78
CA TRP A 185 -16.18 5.10 3.63
C TRP A 185 -14.88 4.32 3.80
N GLU A 186 -14.41 4.11 5.03
CA GLU A 186 -13.19 3.32 5.30
C GLU A 186 -13.37 1.85 4.90
N LYS A 187 -14.60 1.33 4.94
CA LYS A 187 -14.94 -0.01 4.47
C LYS A 187 -14.87 -0.16 2.95
N ARG A 188 -14.75 0.97 2.24
CA ARG A 188 -14.61 1.06 0.78
C ARG A 188 -13.17 1.32 0.33
N VAL A 189 -12.21 1.24 1.26
CA VAL A 189 -10.76 1.32 1.00
C VAL A 189 -10.15 -0.05 1.25
N THR A 190 -9.14 -0.44 0.45
CA THR A 190 -8.50 -1.76 0.50
C THR A 190 -8.27 -2.17 1.95
N ALA A 191 -8.66 -3.39 2.30
CA ALA A 191 -8.53 -3.87 3.67
C ALA A 191 -7.04 -4.14 4.00
N PRO A 192 -6.64 -4.10 5.28
CA PRO A 192 -5.32 -4.56 5.66
C PRO A 192 -5.09 -6.02 5.23
N PHE A 193 -3.90 -6.33 4.73
CA PHE A 193 -3.54 -7.68 4.29
C PHE A 193 -2.07 -8.00 4.56
N VAL A 194 -1.66 -9.24 4.33
CA VAL A 194 -0.28 -9.69 4.51
C VAL A 194 0.19 -10.41 3.25
N PHE A 195 1.38 -10.08 2.76
CA PHE A 195 2.06 -10.86 1.72
C PHE A 195 3.40 -11.40 2.21
N SER A 196 3.94 -12.41 1.52
CA SER A 196 5.24 -13.02 1.86
C SER A 196 6.23 -12.88 0.70
N VAL A 197 7.45 -12.48 1.03
CA VAL A 197 8.60 -12.47 0.12
C VAL A 197 9.47 -13.68 0.42
N ASN A 198 9.69 -14.49 -0.61
CA ASN A 198 10.41 -15.76 -0.52
C ASN A 198 11.88 -15.58 -0.90
N GLU A 199 12.71 -16.53 -0.50
CA GLU A 199 14.12 -16.59 -0.89
C GLU A 199 14.26 -16.81 -2.40
N ALA A 200 15.27 -16.18 -3.00
CA ALA A 200 15.61 -16.43 -4.40
C ALA A 200 16.25 -17.81 -4.53
N THR A 201 15.56 -18.73 -5.22
CA THR A 201 16.08 -20.05 -5.60
C THR A 201 17.02 -19.96 -6.80
#